data_AF-A0A285E5W0-F1
#
_entry.id   AF-A0A285E5W0-F1
#
_cell.length_a   1.000
_cell.length_b   1.000
_cell.length_c   1.000
_cell.angle_alpha   90.00
_cell.angle_beta   90.00
_cell.angle_gamma   90.00
#
_symmetry.space_group_name_H-M   'P 1'
#
loop_
_entity.id
_entity.type
_entity.pdbx_description
1 polymer ?
#
loop_
_entity_poly.entity_id
_entity_poly.type
_entity_poly.pdbx_seq_one_letter_code
_entity_poly.pdbx_strand_id
1 'polypeptide(L)' 'MEEVLDPELVEAVNGRGQPRSHLFRLDVTELVVVRIGEPPDHLVVESWHPGRGVLRRERR' A
#
# COMPACT_ATOMS: atom_id res chain seq x y z
N MET A 1 8.09 -1.52 13.96
CA MET A 1 8.68 -1.28 12.64
C MET A 1 10.11 -1.76 12.73
N GLU A 2 10.49 -2.74 11.92
CA GLU A 2 11.80 -3.40 11.96
C GLU A 2 12.53 -3.10 10.65
N GLU A 3 13.81 -2.73 10.73
CA GLU A 3 14.64 -2.55 9.54
C GLU A 3 14.97 -3.91 8.93
N VAL A 4 14.85 -4.01 7.61
CA VAL A 4 15.19 -5.21 6.85
C VAL A 4 16.67 -5.17 6.49
N LEU A 5 17.44 -6.10 7.06
CA LEU A 5 18.89 -6.20 6.86
C LEU A 5 19.32 -7.35 5.95
N ASP A 6 18.39 -8.22 5.56
CA ASP A 6 18.66 -9.32 4.62
C ASP A 6 19.17 -8.76 3.27
N PRO A 7 20.43 -9.01 2.90
CA PRO A 7 21.02 -8.44 1.69
C PRO A 7 20.29 -8.82 0.40
N GLU A 8 19.76 -10.04 0.31
CA GLU A 8 19.06 -10.53 -0.88
C GLU A 8 17.74 -9.79 -1.06
N LEU A 9 16.99 -9.63 0.03
CA LEU A 9 15.73 -8.89 0.03
C LEU A 9 15.95 -7.39 -0.22
N VAL A 10 17.02 -6.81 0.36
CA VAL A 10 17.39 -5.41 0.14
C VAL A 10 17.72 -5.15 -1.32
N GLU A 11 18.45 -6.05 -1.99
CA GLU A 11 18.75 -5.95 -3.42
C GLU A 11 17.47 -6.11 -4.27
N ALA A 12 16.62 -7.09 -3.93
CA ALA A 12 15.39 -7.36 -4.67
C ALA A 12 14.42 -6.17 -4.67
N VAL A 13 14.27 -5.48 -3.53
CA VAL A 13 13.34 -4.34 -3.39
C VAL A 13 13.92 -3.05 -3.97
N ASN A 14 15.19 -2.74 -3.71
CA ASN A 14 15.81 -1.53 -4.27
C ASN A 14 16.08 -1.64 -5.78
N GLY A 15 16.22 -2.85 -6.30
CA GLY A 15 16.57 -3.13 -7.68
C GLY A 15 18.08 -3.16 -7.91
N ARG A 16 18.51 -3.95 -8.89
CA ARG A 16 19.94 -4.12 -9.22
C ARG A 16 20.56 -2.82 -9.75
N GLY A 17 21.73 -2.47 -9.22
CA GLY A 17 22.49 -1.29 -9.68
C GLY A 17 21.91 0.05 -9.24
N GLN A 18 20.86 0.07 -8.41
CA GLN A 18 20.28 1.28 -7.83
C GLN A 18 20.97 1.61 -6.49
N PRO A 19 21.07 2.89 -6.10
CA PRO A 19 21.45 3.28 -4.75
C PRO A 19 20.52 2.63 -3.72
N ARG A 20 21.10 2.08 -2.64
CA ARG A 20 20.31 1.41 -1.59
C ARG A 20 19.60 2.42 -0.70
N SER A 21 18.30 2.23 -0.51
CA SER A 21 17.53 2.86 0.56
C SER A 21 17.40 1.91 1.75
N HIS A 22 17.28 2.46 2.95
CA HIS A 22 16.88 1.67 4.12
C HIS A 22 15.47 1.13 3.92
N LEU A 23 15.28 -0.15 4.24
CA LEU A 23 14.00 -0.83 4.09
C LEU A 23 13.42 -1.12 5.45
N PHE A 24 12.11 -0.93 5.60
CA PHE A 24 11.39 -1.22 6.83
C PHE A 24 10.23 -2.16 6.54
N ARG A 25 10.09 -3.19 7.38
CA ARG A 25 8.94 -4.08 7.32
C ARG A 25 7.72 -3.37 7.91
N LEU A 26 6.63 -3.41 7.15
CA LEU A 26 5.31 -2.95 7.57
C LEU A 26 4.27 -4.06 7.36
N ASP A 27 3.61 -4.45 8.44
CA ASP A 27 2.46 -5.35 8.38
C ASP A 27 1.19 -4.50 8.20
N VAL A 28 0.73 -4.36 6.96
CA VAL A 28 -0.46 -3.57 6.62
C VAL A 28 -1.72 -4.33 6.98
N THR A 29 -2.47 -3.83 7.96
CA THR A 29 -3.75 -4.42 8.40
C THR A 29 -4.96 -3.79 7.72
N GLU A 30 -4.78 -2.62 7.12
CA GLU A 30 -5.78 -1.90 6.33
C GLU A 30 -5.12 -0.98 5.32
N LEU A 31 -5.69 -0.91 4.12
CA LEU A 31 -5.37 0.11 3.12
C LEU A 31 -6.67 0.79 2.69
N VAL A 32 -6.74 2.12 2.79
CA VAL A 32 -7.88 2.90 2.32
C VAL A 32 -7.44 3.83 1.20
N VAL A 33 -8.11 3.74 0.06
CA VAL A 33 -7.97 4.66 -1.07
C VAL A 33 -9.24 5.49 -1.15
N VAL A 34 -9.10 6.81 -1.11
CA VAL A 34 -10.20 7.75 -1.28
C VAL A 34 -9.96 8.57 -2.54
N ARG A 35 -10.97 8.64 -3.40
CA ARG A 35 -10.94 9.43 -4.63
C ARG A 35 -12.29 10.08 -4.89
N ILE A 36 -12.29 11.11 -5.71
CA ILE A 36 -13.52 11.67 -6.27
C ILE A 36 -14.05 10.68 -7.33
N GLY A 37 -15.38 10.55 -7.38
CA GLY A 37 -16.07 9.74 -8.36
C GLY A 37 -15.91 10.25 -9.79
N GLU A 38 -16.33 9.43 -10.74
CA GLU A 38 -16.51 9.85 -12.13
C GLU A 38 -17.95 9.46 -12.53
N PRO A 39 -18.90 10.41 -12.62
CA PRO A 39 -18.73 11.87 -12.54
C PRO A 39 -18.32 12.38 -11.14
N PRO A 40 -17.76 13.61 -11.03
CA PRO A 40 -17.20 14.14 -9.78
C PRO A 40 -18.27 14.68 -8.82
N ASP A 41 -19.29 13.88 -8.52
CA ASP A 41 -20.44 14.22 -7.67
C ASP A 41 -20.52 13.40 -6.36
N HIS A 42 -19.55 12.53 -6.11
CA HIS A 42 -19.48 11.69 -4.91
C HIS A 42 -18.02 11.33 -4.55
N LEU A 43 -17.81 10.84 -3.34
CA LEU A 43 -16.56 10.19 -2.93
C LEU A 43 -16.66 8.68 -3.11
N VAL A 44 -15.60 8.08 -3.65
CA VAL A 44 -15.38 6.64 -3.66
C VAL A 44 -14.34 6.31 -2.61
N VAL A 45 -14.72 5.45 -1.68
CA VAL A 45 -13.86 4.92 -0.62
C VAL A 45 -13.69 3.42 -0.84
N GLU A 46 -12.47 3.00 -1.10
CA GLU A 46 -12.10 1.59 -1.25
C GLU A 46 -11.22 1.22 -0.06
N SER A 47 -11.67 0.25 0.75
CA SER A 47 -10.90 -0.27 1.87
C SER A 47 -10.53 -1.72 1.63
N TRP A 48 -9.28 -2.08 1.89
CA TRP A 48 -8.80 -3.45 1.85
C TRP A 48 -8.39 -3.88 3.24
N HIS A 49 -8.72 -5.11 3.61
CA HIS A 49 -8.20 -5.76 4.81
C HIS A 49 -7.74 -7.19 4.49
N PRO A 50 -6.71 -7.69 5.19
CA PRO A 50 -6.36 -9.11 5.17
C PRO A 50 -7.58 -9.99 5.47
N GLY A 51 -7.78 -11.04 4.68
CA GLY A 51 -8.88 -12.01 4.84
C GLY A 51 -10.28 -11.53 4.46
N ARG A 52 -10.52 -10.23 4.27
CA ARG A 52 -11.82 -9.69 3.79
C ARG A 52 -11.76 -9.21 2.34
N GLY A 53 -10.57 -8.89 1.83
CA GLY A 53 -10.41 -8.35 0.48
C GLY A 53 -10.83 -6.88 0.40
N VAL A 54 -11.19 -6.44 -0.81
CA VAL A 54 -11.55 -5.05 -1.10
C VAL A 54 -13.04 -4.83 -0.91
N LEU A 55 -13.39 -3.77 -0.19
CA LEU A 55 -14.75 -3.26 -0.03
C LEU A 55 -14.82 -1.85 -0.61
N ARG A 56 -15.83 -1.59 -1.44
CA ARG A 56 -16.08 -0.27 -2.03
C ARG A 56 -17.35 0.34 -1.48
N ARG A 57 -17.30 1.64 -1.14
CA ARG A 57 -18.43 2.43 -0.69
C ARG A 57 -18.43 3.79 -1.39
N GLU A 58 -19.63 4.28 -1.70
CA GLU A 58 -19.82 5.60 -2.29
C GLU A 58 -20.59 6.51 -1.31
N ARG A 59 -20.25 7.80 -1.29
CA ARG A 59 -20.82 8.82 -0.40
C ARG A 59 -21.13 10.08 -1.21
N ARG A 60 -22.38 10.53 -1.15
CA ARG A 60 -22.89 11.75 -1.77
C ARG A 60 -23.11 12.82 -0.72
#